data_AF-A0A3M7F3J0-F1
#
_entry.id   AF-A0A3M7F3J0-F1
#
_cell.length_a   1.000
_cell.length_b   1.000
_cell.length_c   1.000
_cell.angle_alpha   90.00
_cell.angle_beta   90.00
_cell.angle_gamma   90.00
#
_symmetry.space_group_name_H-M   'P 1'
#
loop_
_entity.id
_entity.type
_entity.pdbx_description
1 polymer ?
#
loop_
_entity_poly.entity_id
_entity_poly.type
_entity_poly.pdbx_seq_one_letter_code
_entity_poly.pdbx_strand_id
1 'polypeptide(L)'
;MFVRTTRPLLAKEDFEKAEVVFNVLSNTTTSTNIFSMEYNPDVKAESTSPWMRWTDFRSSFPHDLVYEERPEGLDDAECWAREKMALTAERVYSDKQTTNGIWACFNQGTRAFKGLMNYESVYRWYIREAINSMIRDRVMYAELRPMLMDKTIPSDDGLRQLDHSAQMKIVCEEVKRKTKELGDRDELDKFPFGLKIIYCTPRSIPKARMQTELLGCIKLKLEFPDLICGFDLVGAEDRPNHIGFYCDLLVGFQKTCKDLDISIPFMFHAGETLLDTGGSSNPDNSNLYDSLLLHCKRIGHGYSLLKHPLLIEKYKQQNICLELCPISNELLHLSGNIRQHPFPQLLAAGLHCTLSADNPSLFRGATKDSLSLSFEFYQVMVGDTRMSVHGWKQLAQWSIQHSRLSEEERKQAMAIFERDWRDFCEWVVATYGEEADRLPALRL
;
A
#
# COMPACT_ATOMS: atom_id res chain seq x y z
N MET A 1 2.21 3.47 -25.14
CA MET A 1 3.08 3.16 -23.98
C MET A 1 4.55 3.26 -24.39
N PHE A 2 5.36 3.86 -23.55
CA PHE A 2 6.80 4.00 -23.71
C PHE A 2 7.51 3.50 -22.45
N VAL A 3 8.77 3.12 -22.62
CA VAL A 3 9.66 2.65 -21.56
C VAL A 3 10.94 3.48 -21.54
N ARG A 4 11.50 3.67 -20.35
CA ARG A 4 12.80 4.29 -20.11
C ARG A 4 13.56 3.44 -19.11
N THR A 5 14.87 3.31 -19.30
CA THR A 5 15.76 2.70 -18.32
C THR A 5 16.73 3.72 -17.74
N THR A 6 17.35 3.44 -16.59
CA THR A 6 18.36 4.34 -16.00
C THR A 6 19.73 4.26 -16.66
N ARG A 7 19.89 3.38 -17.67
CA ARG A 7 21.14 3.11 -18.40
C ARG A 7 20.85 2.40 -19.72
N PRO A 8 21.77 2.41 -20.69
CA PRO A 8 21.68 1.55 -21.86
C PRO A 8 21.71 0.07 -21.47
N LEU A 9 21.07 -0.78 -22.27
CA LEU A 9 21.04 -2.23 -22.06
C LEU A 9 21.90 -2.91 -23.13
N LEU A 10 23.19 -3.10 -22.87
CA LEU A 10 24.16 -3.59 -23.86
C LEU A 10 24.71 -4.97 -23.51
N ALA A 11 24.80 -5.28 -22.22
CA ALA A 11 25.24 -6.57 -21.70
C ALA A 11 24.26 -7.09 -20.63
N LYS A 12 24.33 -8.39 -20.32
CA LYS A 12 23.43 -9.04 -19.33
C LYS A 12 23.40 -8.32 -17.98
N GLU A 13 24.56 -7.88 -17.51
CA GLU A 13 24.69 -7.14 -16.24
C GLU A 13 23.93 -5.81 -16.22
N ASP A 14 23.68 -5.20 -17.39
CA ASP A 14 22.90 -3.96 -17.47
C ASP A 14 21.44 -4.22 -17.13
N PHE A 15 20.89 -5.37 -17.55
CA PHE A 15 19.51 -5.76 -17.25
C PHE A 15 19.30 -5.98 -15.75
N GLU A 16 20.33 -6.45 -15.04
CA GLU A 16 20.31 -6.58 -13.58
C GLU A 16 20.30 -5.21 -12.90
N LYS A 17 21.19 -4.30 -13.32
CA LYS A 17 21.43 -3.00 -12.67
C LYS A 17 20.47 -1.89 -13.10
N ALA A 18 19.78 -2.05 -14.23
CA ALA A 18 18.85 -1.05 -14.73
C ALA A 18 17.57 -0.99 -13.89
N GLU A 19 17.09 0.23 -13.67
CA GLU A 19 15.71 0.48 -13.29
C GLU A 19 14.88 0.74 -14.54
N VAL A 20 13.60 0.38 -14.49
CA VAL A 20 12.66 0.57 -15.59
C VAL A 20 11.52 1.50 -15.15
N VAL A 21 11.09 2.38 -16.04
CA VAL A 21 9.95 3.27 -15.83
C VAL A 21 9.10 3.27 -17.09
N PHE A 22 7.78 3.28 -16.92
CA PHE A 22 6.81 3.35 -18.01
C PHE A 22 6.11 4.70 -18.04
N ASN A 23 5.62 5.11 -19.22
CA ASN A 23 4.73 6.26 -19.35
C ASN A 23 3.91 6.19 -20.64
N VAL A 24 2.72 6.80 -20.63
CA VAL A 24 1.93 7.02 -21.84
C VAL A 24 2.24 8.42 -22.37
N LEU A 25 2.79 8.47 -23.59
CA LEU A 25 3.13 9.69 -24.31
C LEU A 25 2.41 9.69 -25.66
N SER A 26 2.32 10.87 -26.28
CA SER A 26 1.77 11.03 -27.63
C SER A 26 2.41 10.07 -28.62
N ASN A 27 1.62 9.60 -29.60
CA ASN A 27 2.15 8.80 -30.69
C ASN A 27 3.17 9.56 -31.56
N THR A 28 3.19 10.90 -31.51
CA THR A 28 4.17 11.76 -32.19
C THR A 28 5.48 11.89 -31.44
N THR A 29 5.59 11.37 -30.21
CA THR A 29 6.84 11.40 -29.45
C THR A 29 7.93 10.60 -30.17
N THR A 30 9.08 11.24 -30.40
CA THR A 30 10.28 10.60 -30.95
C THR A 30 10.71 9.45 -30.05
N SER A 31 10.92 8.27 -30.64
CA SER A 31 11.41 7.10 -29.92
C SER A 31 12.93 7.05 -29.98
N THR A 32 13.59 6.71 -28.87
CA THR A 32 15.01 6.36 -28.85
C THR A 32 15.21 4.84 -28.84
N ASN A 33 16.46 4.39 -28.90
CA ASN A 33 16.84 2.98 -28.80
C ASN A 33 17.66 2.75 -27.53
N ILE A 34 17.07 2.08 -26.53
CA ILE A 34 17.70 1.76 -25.23
C ILE A 34 18.88 0.79 -25.39
N PHE A 35 18.91 0.00 -26.46
CA PHE A 35 19.98 -0.96 -26.75
C PHE A 35 21.15 -0.34 -27.53
N SER A 36 21.21 1.00 -27.63
CA SER A 36 22.30 1.73 -28.27
C SER A 36 23.31 2.27 -27.26
N MET A 37 24.60 2.28 -27.62
CA MET A 37 25.64 2.97 -26.84
C MET A 37 25.41 4.48 -26.74
N GLU A 38 24.65 5.06 -27.67
CA GLU A 38 24.31 6.49 -27.70
C GLU A 38 23.10 6.83 -26.82
N TYR A 39 22.45 5.83 -26.22
CA TYR A 39 21.30 6.05 -25.35
C TYR A 39 21.71 6.85 -24.11
N ASN A 40 21.09 8.02 -23.95
CA ASN A 40 21.26 8.88 -22.78
C ASN A 40 19.93 9.00 -22.01
N PRO A 41 19.79 8.37 -20.83
CA PRO A 41 18.57 8.44 -20.03
C PRO A 41 18.33 9.82 -19.41
N ASP A 42 19.38 10.63 -19.31
CA ASP A 42 19.37 11.96 -18.68
C ASP A 42 19.19 13.10 -19.68
N VAL A 43 18.92 12.78 -20.96
CA VAL A 43 18.72 13.82 -21.98
C VAL A 43 17.50 14.68 -21.64
N LYS A 44 17.71 16.00 -21.63
CA LYS A 44 16.67 17.02 -21.34
C LYS A 44 16.43 17.97 -22.52
N ALA A 45 16.82 17.59 -23.73
CA ALA A 45 16.71 18.45 -24.90
C ALA A 45 15.32 18.36 -25.55
N GLU A 46 14.81 19.49 -26.04
CA GLU A 46 13.44 19.61 -26.58
C GLU A 46 13.16 18.69 -27.77
N SER A 47 14.19 18.30 -28.53
CA SER A 47 14.07 17.48 -29.75
C SER A 47 14.38 15.99 -29.56
N THR A 48 14.83 15.57 -28.38
CA THR A 48 15.23 14.17 -28.11
C THR A 48 14.60 13.66 -26.84
N SER A 49 14.14 12.41 -26.87
CA SER A 49 13.37 11.80 -25.81
C SER A 49 14.12 10.57 -25.27
N PRO A 50 14.26 10.39 -23.95
CA PRO A 50 14.86 9.18 -23.38
C PRO A 50 13.92 7.96 -23.43
N TRP A 51 12.77 8.08 -24.08
CA TRP A 51 11.70 7.09 -24.11
C TRP A 51 11.73 6.26 -25.39
N MET A 52 11.74 4.95 -25.25
CA MET A 52 11.58 3.99 -26.34
C MET A 52 10.13 3.49 -26.37
N ARG A 53 9.55 3.31 -27.56
CA ARG A 53 8.23 2.66 -27.66
C ARG A 53 8.31 1.25 -27.07
N TRP A 54 7.31 0.88 -26.27
CA TRP A 54 7.29 -0.44 -25.63
C TRP A 54 7.28 -1.59 -26.64
N THR A 55 6.61 -1.43 -27.78
CA THR A 55 6.59 -2.40 -28.89
C THR A 55 7.98 -2.66 -29.46
N ASP A 56 8.76 -1.59 -29.64
CA ASP A 56 10.09 -1.64 -30.24
C ASP A 56 11.07 -2.25 -29.23
N PHE A 57 10.90 -1.90 -27.95
CA PHE A 57 11.65 -2.47 -26.84
C PHE A 57 11.47 -3.99 -26.77
N ARG A 58 10.21 -4.47 -26.76
CA ARG A 58 9.88 -5.90 -26.77
C ARG A 58 10.48 -6.64 -27.96
N SER A 59 10.36 -6.05 -29.16
CA SER A 59 10.85 -6.67 -30.40
C SER A 59 12.38 -6.80 -30.43
N SER A 60 13.09 -5.90 -29.76
CA SER A 60 14.57 -5.88 -29.71
C SER A 60 15.13 -6.56 -28.46
N PHE A 61 14.27 -7.07 -27.58
CA PHE A 61 14.65 -7.59 -26.28
C PHE A 61 15.36 -8.95 -26.41
N PRO A 62 16.45 -9.21 -25.67
CA PRO A 62 17.17 -10.50 -25.75
C PRO A 62 16.34 -11.64 -25.14
N HIS A 63 16.48 -12.83 -25.71
CA HIS A 63 15.69 -14.02 -25.34
C HIS A 63 16.47 -15.03 -24.47
N ASP A 64 17.70 -14.67 -24.05
CA ASP A 64 18.63 -15.55 -23.32
C ASP A 64 18.87 -15.11 -21.87
N LEU A 65 17.97 -14.28 -21.34
CA LEU A 65 17.92 -13.89 -19.94
C LEU A 65 17.15 -14.93 -19.13
N VAL A 66 17.54 -15.07 -17.86
CA VAL A 66 16.91 -15.99 -16.91
C VAL A 66 16.05 -15.17 -15.96
N TYR A 67 14.87 -15.71 -15.67
CA TYR A 67 13.87 -15.13 -14.78
C TYR A 67 13.48 -16.18 -13.74
N GLU A 68 13.22 -15.74 -12.51
CA GLU A 68 12.73 -16.58 -11.42
C GLU A 68 11.37 -17.21 -11.77
N GLU A 69 10.51 -16.44 -12.44
CA GLU A 69 9.16 -16.86 -12.77
C GLU A 69 8.77 -16.43 -14.20
N ARG A 70 8.15 -17.34 -14.96
CA ARG A 70 7.61 -17.09 -16.30
C ARG A 70 6.11 -17.44 -16.38
N PRO A 71 5.22 -16.52 -15.97
CA PRO A 71 3.78 -16.68 -16.07
C PRO A 71 3.35 -16.88 -17.52
N GLU A 72 2.28 -17.63 -17.71
CA GLU A 72 1.70 -17.87 -19.03
C GLU A 72 1.30 -16.56 -19.71
N GLY A 73 1.65 -16.43 -20.99
CA GLY A 73 1.25 -15.29 -21.83
C GLY A 73 2.14 -14.04 -21.74
N LEU A 74 3.22 -14.06 -20.96
CA LEU A 74 4.22 -12.98 -20.93
C LEU A 74 5.45 -13.35 -21.77
N ASP A 75 5.95 -12.39 -22.54
CA ASP A 75 7.26 -12.51 -23.21
C ASP A 75 8.43 -12.19 -22.27
N ASP A 76 9.66 -12.28 -22.80
CA ASP A 76 10.88 -12.11 -22.00
C ASP A 76 11.05 -10.67 -21.48
N ALA A 77 10.65 -9.67 -22.28
CA ALA A 77 10.67 -8.27 -21.86
C ALA A 77 9.65 -7.99 -20.74
N GLU A 78 8.46 -8.58 -20.84
CA GLU A 78 7.40 -8.50 -19.83
C GLU A 78 7.79 -9.23 -18.55
N CYS A 79 8.44 -10.40 -18.64
CA CYS A 79 8.97 -11.11 -17.49
C CYS A 79 10.05 -10.29 -16.77
N TRP A 80 11.02 -9.76 -17.52
CA TRP A 80 12.04 -8.88 -16.97
C TRP A 80 11.44 -7.65 -16.28
N ALA A 81 10.50 -6.97 -16.94
CA ALA A 81 9.83 -5.81 -16.35
C ALA A 81 9.06 -6.17 -15.07
N ARG A 82 8.37 -7.33 -15.04
CA ARG A 82 7.66 -7.81 -13.85
C ARG A 82 8.59 -8.01 -12.68
N GLU A 83 9.75 -8.64 -12.89
CA GLU A 83 10.73 -8.81 -11.83
C GLU A 83 11.30 -7.48 -11.34
N LYS A 84 11.37 -6.45 -12.17
CA LYS A 84 11.77 -5.10 -11.72
C LYS A 84 10.69 -4.42 -10.87
N MET A 85 9.44 -4.89 -10.96
CA MET A 85 8.30 -4.38 -10.19
C MET A 85 8.08 -5.14 -8.88
N ALA A 86 8.26 -6.46 -8.86
CA ALA A 86 8.03 -7.29 -7.68
C ALA A 86 9.29 -7.53 -6.85
N LEU A 87 9.10 -7.76 -5.56
CA LEU A 87 10.10 -8.34 -4.65
C LEU A 87 10.10 -9.86 -4.84
N THR A 88 10.96 -10.35 -5.72
CA THR A 88 11.09 -11.78 -6.00
C THR A 88 11.82 -12.50 -4.85
N ALA A 89 11.66 -13.83 -4.72
CA ALA A 89 12.27 -14.57 -3.63
C ALA A 89 13.80 -14.52 -3.70
N GLU A 90 14.38 -14.55 -4.90
CA GLU A 90 15.82 -14.41 -5.12
C GLU A 90 16.34 -13.10 -4.52
N ARG A 91 15.63 -11.99 -4.73
CA ARG A 91 16.02 -10.68 -4.19
C ARG A 91 15.83 -10.60 -2.69
N VAL A 92 14.69 -11.07 -2.19
CA VAL A 92 14.37 -10.98 -0.76
C VAL A 92 15.33 -11.83 0.08
N TYR A 93 15.65 -13.04 -0.37
CA TYR A 93 16.39 -14.03 0.41
C TYR A 93 17.86 -14.21 -0.02
N SER A 94 18.39 -13.31 -0.86
CA SER A 94 19.81 -13.29 -1.20
C SER A 94 20.69 -13.12 0.05
N ASP A 95 21.79 -13.85 0.10
CA ASP A 95 22.83 -13.76 1.13
C ASP A 95 23.51 -12.38 1.23
N LYS A 96 23.40 -11.56 0.17
CA LYS A 96 23.93 -10.20 0.09
C LYS A 96 22.89 -9.14 0.45
N GLN A 97 21.65 -9.56 0.72
CA GLN A 97 20.55 -8.64 0.92
C GLN A 97 20.65 -7.91 2.26
N THR A 98 20.26 -6.64 2.28
CA THR A 98 20.17 -5.81 3.48
C THR A 98 18.83 -5.08 3.53
N THR A 99 18.43 -4.60 4.71
CA THR A 99 17.24 -3.74 4.88
C THR A 99 17.26 -2.53 3.93
N ASN A 100 18.41 -1.85 3.80
CA ASN A 100 18.57 -0.74 2.86
C ASN A 100 18.45 -1.19 1.40
N GLY A 101 19.05 -2.33 1.06
CA GLY A 101 18.97 -2.89 -0.29
C GLY A 101 17.53 -3.25 -0.68
N ILE A 102 16.74 -3.81 0.23
CA ILE A 102 15.40 -4.31 -0.11
C ILE A 102 14.43 -3.15 -0.22
N TRP A 103 14.59 -2.11 0.61
CA TRP A 103 13.94 -0.82 0.42
C TRP A 103 14.29 -0.17 -0.92
N ALA A 104 15.52 -0.31 -1.41
CA ALA A 104 15.89 0.19 -2.74
C ALA A 104 15.13 -0.56 -3.84
N CYS A 105 15.07 -1.90 -3.77
CA CYS A 105 14.27 -2.73 -4.67
C CYS A 105 12.77 -2.37 -4.63
N PHE A 106 12.21 -2.18 -3.43
CA PHE A 106 10.81 -1.81 -3.24
C PHE A 106 10.49 -0.44 -3.84
N ASN A 107 11.37 0.55 -3.64
CA ASN A 107 11.21 1.88 -4.22
C ASN A 107 11.33 1.87 -5.75
N GLN A 108 12.25 1.05 -6.29
CA GLN A 108 12.34 0.81 -7.73
C GLN A 108 11.04 0.21 -8.26
N GLY A 109 10.53 -0.84 -7.60
CA GLY A 109 9.31 -1.50 -8.00
C GLY A 109 8.10 -0.56 -8.00
N THR A 110 7.97 0.27 -6.96
CA THR A 110 6.94 1.31 -6.87
C THR A 110 7.02 2.32 -8.03
N ARG A 111 8.23 2.78 -8.41
CA ARG A 111 8.41 3.71 -9.54
C ARG A 111 7.99 3.08 -10.87
N ALA A 112 8.42 1.85 -11.11
CA ALA A 112 8.09 1.09 -12.31
C ALA A 112 6.57 0.84 -12.41
N PHE A 113 5.98 0.31 -11.34
CA PHE A 113 4.55 0.01 -11.22
C PHE A 113 3.69 1.26 -11.43
N LYS A 114 4.07 2.38 -10.81
CA LYS A 114 3.40 3.66 -11.00
C LYS A 114 3.32 4.01 -12.48
N GLY A 115 4.44 4.02 -13.19
CA GLY A 115 4.45 4.36 -14.62
C GLY A 115 3.52 3.51 -15.50
N LEU A 116 3.35 2.23 -15.15
CA LEU A 116 2.48 1.30 -15.88
C LEU A 116 0.98 1.58 -15.63
N MET A 117 0.65 1.95 -14.39
CA MET A 117 -0.73 2.08 -13.92
C MET A 117 -1.29 3.51 -14.02
N ASN A 118 -0.46 4.45 -14.45
CA ASN A 118 -0.71 5.88 -14.33
C ASN A 118 -1.22 6.49 -15.65
N TYR A 119 -2.30 5.96 -16.21
CA TYR A 119 -3.04 6.57 -17.33
C TYR A 119 -4.54 6.19 -17.29
N GLU A 120 -5.39 7.01 -17.91
CA GLU A 120 -6.85 7.03 -17.67
C GLU A 120 -7.53 5.65 -17.69
N SER A 121 -7.45 4.89 -18.79
CA SER A 121 -8.16 3.60 -18.90
C SER A 121 -7.63 2.53 -17.94
N VAL A 122 -6.31 2.46 -17.74
CA VAL A 122 -5.71 1.51 -16.79
C VAL A 122 -5.94 1.91 -15.35
N TYR A 123 -5.96 3.20 -15.02
CA TYR A 123 -6.32 3.66 -13.68
C TYR A 123 -7.76 3.26 -13.35
N ARG A 124 -8.71 3.45 -14.28
CA ARG A 124 -10.09 2.95 -14.14
C ARG A 124 -10.13 1.44 -13.95
N TRP A 125 -9.41 0.69 -14.79
CA TRP A 125 -9.31 -0.77 -14.67
C TRP A 125 -8.73 -1.20 -13.32
N TYR A 126 -7.69 -0.54 -12.83
CA TYR A 126 -7.06 -0.86 -11.56
C TYR A 126 -8.00 -0.71 -10.39
N ILE A 127 -8.77 0.39 -10.34
CA ILE A 127 -9.76 0.59 -9.27
C ILE A 127 -10.81 -0.52 -9.32
N ARG A 128 -11.26 -0.95 -10.51
CA ARG A 128 -12.16 -2.10 -10.64
C ARG A 128 -11.56 -3.38 -10.08
N GLU A 129 -10.35 -3.71 -10.50
CA GLU A 129 -9.71 -4.95 -10.10
C GLU A 129 -9.34 -4.95 -8.62
N ALA A 130 -8.96 -3.81 -8.05
CA ALA A 130 -8.76 -3.67 -6.61
C ALA A 130 -10.05 -3.98 -5.85
N ILE A 131 -11.19 -3.39 -6.25
CA ILE A 131 -12.49 -3.65 -5.61
C ILE A 131 -12.90 -5.12 -5.79
N ASN A 132 -12.77 -5.67 -7.00
CA ASN A 132 -13.06 -7.09 -7.26
C ASN A 132 -12.19 -8.00 -6.39
N SER A 133 -10.91 -7.68 -6.24
CA SER A 133 -9.99 -8.44 -5.40
C SER A 133 -10.36 -8.39 -3.93
N MET A 134 -10.75 -7.22 -3.41
CA MET A 134 -11.23 -7.07 -2.03
C MET A 134 -12.51 -7.87 -1.79
N ILE A 135 -13.47 -7.84 -2.72
CA ILE A 135 -14.69 -8.65 -2.63
C ILE A 135 -14.38 -10.15 -2.62
N ARG A 136 -13.46 -10.62 -3.49
CA ARG A 136 -13.00 -12.01 -3.48
C ARG A 136 -12.42 -12.41 -2.12
N ASP A 137 -11.71 -11.48 -1.47
CA ASP A 137 -11.09 -11.66 -0.16
C ASP A 137 -12.05 -11.37 1.02
N ARG A 138 -13.36 -11.21 0.74
CA ARG A 138 -14.42 -10.86 1.70
C ARG A 138 -14.16 -9.57 2.50
N VAL A 139 -13.44 -8.62 1.90
CA VAL A 139 -13.23 -7.28 2.44
C VAL A 139 -14.37 -6.37 1.97
N MET A 140 -15.18 -5.91 2.92
CA MET A 140 -16.39 -5.10 2.64
C MET A 140 -16.13 -3.59 2.49
N TYR A 141 -14.93 -3.13 2.88
CA TYR A 141 -14.55 -1.71 2.94
C TYR A 141 -13.04 -1.56 2.98
N ALA A 142 -12.51 -0.49 2.37
CA ALA A 142 -11.09 -0.16 2.47
C ALA A 142 -10.79 1.35 2.46
N GLU A 143 -9.69 1.70 3.12
CA GLU A 143 -9.08 3.03 3.12
C GLU A 143 -7.74 2.93 2.41
N LEU A 144 -7.66 3.47 1.20
CA LEU A 144 -6.48 3.36 0.35
C LEU A 144 -5.55 4.55 0.56
N ARG A 145 -4.24 4.29 0.43
CA ARG A 145 -3.14 5.26 0.56
C ARG A 145 -2.47 5.55 -0.80
N PRO A 146 -3.16 6.14 -1.78
CA PRO A 146 -2.53 6.47 -3.05
C PRO A 146 -1.51 7.59 -2.86
N MET A 147 -0.34 7.45 -3.48
CA MET A 147 0.66 8.51 -3.51
C MET A 147 0.29 9.55 -4.58
N LEU A 148 -0.33 10.66 -4.17
CA LEU A 148 -0.82 11.73 -5.05
C LEU A 148 0.26 12.79 -5.37
N MET A 149 1.54 12.40 -5.42
CA MET A 149 2.60 13.37 -5.74
C MET A 149 2.63 13.80 -7.21
N ASP A 150 2.32 12.89 -8.12
CA ASP A 150 2.18 13.25 -9.54
C ASP A 150 0.86 13.97 -9.67
N LYS A 151 0.92 15.24 -10.06
CA LYS A 151 -0.27 16.10 -10.09
C LYS A 151 -1.26 15.71 -11.17
N THR A 152 -0.82 14.90 -12.14
CA THR A 152 -1.65 14.44 -13.24
C THR A 152 -1.30 13.01 -13.68
N ILE A 153 -2.27 12.37 -14.35
CA ILE A 153 -2.06 11.17 -15.16
C ILE A 153 -2.41 11.47 -16.62
N PRO A 154 -1.70 10.93 -17.63
CA PRO A 154 -2.07 11.08 -19.02
C PRO A 154 -3.41 10.40 -19.38
N SER A 155 -4.10 10.93 -20.39
CA SER A 155 -5.11 10.18 -21.15
C SER A 155 -4.47 9.05 -21.97
N ASP A 156 -5.29 8.15 -22.51
CA ASP A 156 -4.82 6.98 -23.27
C ASP A 156 -3.99 7.33 -24.51
N ASP A 157 -4.23 8.51 -25.10
CA ASP A 157 -3.46 9.06 -26.22
C ASP A 157 -2.24 9.90 -25.80
N GLY A 158 -2.05 10.13 -24.49
CA GLY A 158 -0.99 10.97 -23.93
C GLY A 158 -1.14 12.47 -24.15
N LEU A 159 -2.28 12.94 -24.69
CA LEU A 159 -2.47 14.35 -25.06
C LEU A 159 -3.05 15.20 -23.92
N ARG A 160 -3.99 14.65 -23.13
CA ARG A 160 -4.59 15.33 -21.98
C ARG A 160 -3.93 14.88 -20.69
N GLN A 161 -3.99 15.73 -19.68
CA GLN A 161 -3.50 15.47 -18.34
C GLN A 161 -4.67 15.56 -17.36
N LEU A 162 -4.95 14.47 -16.64
CA LEU A 162 -6.03 14.35 -15.67
C LEU A 162 -5.47 14.64 -14.28
N ASP A 163 -5.89 15.75 -13.69
CA ASP A 163 -5.45 16.15 -12.35
C ASP A 163 -6.03 15.26 -11.24
N HIS A 164 -5.71 15.56 -9.98
CA HIS A 164 -6.23 14.80 -8.85
C HIS A 164 -7.75 14.84 -8.72
N SER A 165 -8.41 15.95 -9.09
CA SER A 165 -9.87 16.02 -9.08
C SER A 165 -10.45 15.03 -10.08
N ALA A 166 -9.91 14.98 -11.30
CA ALA A 166 -10.30 13.99 -12.31
C ALA A 166 -10.06 12.55 -11.82
N GLN A 167 -8.93 12.29 -11.17
CA GLN A 167 -8.63 10.97 -10.59
C GLN A 167 -9.61 10.58 -9.47
N MET A 168 -9.98 11.50 -8.57
CA MET A 168 -10.96 11.23 -7.52
C MET A 168 -12.36 11.00 -8.11
N LYS A 169 -12.74 11.73 -9.17
CA LYS A 169 -13.99 11.48 -9.91
C LYS A 169 -14.01 10.08 -10.50
N ILE A 170 -12.91 9.62 -11.09
CA ILE A 170 -12.76 8.24 -11.55
C ILE A 170 -13.03 7.26 -10.40
N VAL A 171 -12.39 7.42 -9.24
CA VAL A 171 -12.61 6.53 -8.09
C VAL A 171 -14.10 6.48 -7.71
N CYS A 172 -14.75 7.63 -7.59
CA CYS A 172 -16.18 7.72 -7.29
C CYS A 172 -17.07 7.04 -8.35
N GLU A 173 -16.77 7.21 -9.63
CA GLU A 173 -17.50 6.59 -10.74
C GLU A 173 -17.38 5.07 -10.72
N GLU A 174 -16.17 4.55 -10.52
CA GLU A 174 -15.91 3.10 -10.50
C GLU A 174 -16.55 2.43 -9.27
N VAL A 175 -16.53 3.10 -8.11
CA VAL A 175 -17.25 2.66 -6.90
C VAL A 175 -18.76 2.64 -7.15
N LYS A 176 -19.35 3.74 -7.65
CA LYS A 176 -20.79 3.81 -7.96
C LYS A 176 -21.22 2.72 -8.92
N ARG A 177 -20.41 2.44 -9.95
CA ARG A 177 -20.70 1.36 -10.89
C ARG A 177 -20.70 0.00 -10.20
N LYS A 178 -19.73 -0.28 -9.31
CA LYS A 178 -19.70 -1.54 -8.57
C LYS A 178 -20.88 -1.64 -7.60
N THR A 179 -21.23 -0.57 -6.88
CA THR A 179 -22.42 -0.54 -6.01
C THR A 179 -23.68 -0.88 -6.79
N LYS A 180 -23.86 -0.29 -7.98
CA LYS A 180 -24.99 -0.64 -8.86
C LYS A 180 -24.97 -2.11 -9.27
N GLU A 181 -23.82 -2.62 -9.73
CA GLU A 181 -23.66 -4.01 -10.15
C GLU A 181 -24.02 -5.00 -9.02
N LEU A 182 -23.60 -4.72 -7.79
CA LEU A 182 -23.95 -5.54 -6.63
C LEU A 182 -25.43 -5.40 -6.25
N GLY A 183 -25.99 -4.19 -6.33
CA GLY A 183 -27.42 -3.95 -6.11
C GLY A 183 -28.33 -4.70 -7.08
N ASP A 184 -27.99 -4.72 -8.36
CA ASP A 184 -28.74 -5.45 -9.39
C ASP A 184 -28.74 -6.98 -9.14
N ARG A 185 -27.84 -7.49 -8.30
CA ARG A 185 -27.71 -8.92 -7.93
C ARG A 185 -28.10 -9.22 -6.48
N ASP A 186 -28.57 -8.22 -5.72
CA ASP A 186 -28.84 -8.34 -4.27
C ASP A 186 -27.60 -8.76 -3.44
N GLU A 187 -26.43 -8.25 -3.82
CA GLU A 187 -25.13 -8.57 -3.19
C GLU A 187 -24.44 -7.35 -2.57
N LEU A 188 -25.19 -6.29 -2.26
CA LEU A 188 -24.61 -5.02 -1.76
C LEU A 188 -23.73 -5.20 -0.52
N ASP A 189 -24.10 -6.12 0.36
CA ASP A 189 -23.36 -6.41 1.60
C ASP A 189 -21.93 -6.91 1.35
N LYS A 190 -21.58 -7.36 0.14
CA LYS A 190 -20.20 -7.72 -0.21
C LYS A 190 -19.27 -6.51 -0.25
N PHE A 191 -19.78 -5.31 -0.54
CA PHE A 191 -19.00 -4.07 -0.60
C PHE A 191 -19.86 -2.81 -0.41
N PRO A 192 -20.56 -2.66 0.73
CA PRO A 192 -21.64 -1.70 0.88
C PRO A 192 -21.14 -0.26 1.09
N PHE A 193 -19.90 -0.08 1.56
CA PHE A 193 -19.38 1.23 1.98
C PHE A 193 -18.41 1.87 0.98
N GLY A 194 -18.05 1.17 -0.10
CA GLY A 194 -17.12 1.70 -1.09
C GLY A 194 -15.69 1.83 -0.58
N LEU A 195 -14.98 2.84 -1.09
CA LEU A 195 -13.60 3.15 -0.76
C LEU A 195 -13.50 4.55 -0.15
N LYS A 196 -12.54 4.75 0.74
CA LYS A 196 -12.04 6.08 1.12
C LYS A 196 -10.55 6.22 0.83
N ILE A 197 -10.08 7.45 0.76
CA ILE A 197 -8.71 7.82 0.42
C ILE A 197 -8.05 8.56 1.58
N ILE A 198 -6.91 8.06 2.02
CA ILE A 198 -5.97 8.75 2.90
C ILE A 198 -4.94 9.42 1.99
N TYR A 199 -4.90 10.75 2.00
CA TYR A 199 -3.95 11.51 1.18
C TYR A 199 -2.52 11.25 1.66
N CYS A 200 -1.68 10.67 0.81
CA CYS A 200 -0.32 10.30 1.18
C CYS A 200 0.73 11.19 0.52
N THR A 201 1.70 11.60 1.33
CA THR A 201 2.85 12.40 0.88
C THR A 201 4.16 11.73 1.29
N PRO A 202 5.15 11.60 0.40
CA PRO A 202 6.47 11.11 0.76
C PRO A 202 7.17 12.02 1.77
N ARG A 203 7.72 11.43 2.83
CA ARG A 203 8.49 12.16 3.84
C ARG A 203 9.85 12.65 3.34
N SER A 204 10.29 12.28 2.14
CA SER A 204 11.58 12.74 1.58
C SER A 204 11.54 14.17 1.01
N ILE A 205 10.37 14.81 0.91
CA ILE A 205 10.22 16.08 0.20
C ILE A 205 10.58 17.31 1.06
N PRO A 206 11.02 18.43 0.46
CA PRO A 206 11.23 19.69 1.19
C PRO A 206 9.95 20.27 1.80
N LYS A 207 10.06 21.05 2.87
CA LYS A 207 8.93 21.72 3.56
C LYS A 207 8.03 22.51 2.61
N ALA A 208 8.58 23.25 1.66
CA ALA A 208 7.81 24.02 0.67
C ALA A 208 6.90 23.12 -0.19
N ARG A 209 7.38 21.93 -0.54
CA ARG A 209 6.57 20.93 -1.26
C ARG A 209 5.52 20.34 -0.32
N MET A 210 5.88 19.99 0.92
CA MET A 210 4.91 19.50 1.92
C MET A 210 3.75 20.47 2.13
N GLN A 211 4.03 21.78 2.24
CA GLN A 211 2.99 22.79 2.34
C GLN A 211 2.02 22.76 1.15
N THR A 212 2.55 22.58 -0.07
CA THR A 212 1.73 22.42 -1.28
C THR A 212 0.85 21.17 -1.22
N GLU A 213 1.38 20.06 -0.71
CA GLU A 213 0.64 18.80 -0.56
C GLU A 213 -0.49 18.90 0.48
N LEU A 214 -0.22 19.54 1.62
CA LEU A 214 -1.22 19.79 2.67
C LEU A 214 -2.37 20.66 2.14
N LEU A 215 -2.07 21.71 1.39
CA LEU A 215 -3.08 22.54 0.73
C LEU A 215 -3.86 21.74 -0.34
N GLY A 216 -3.20 20.87 -1.09
CA GLY A 216 -3.83 19.95 -2.04
C GLY A 216 -4.80 18.99 -1.36
N CYS A 217 -4.42 18.44 -0.20
CA CYS A 217 -5.27 17.58 0.61
C CYS A 217 -6.54 18.31 1.07
N ILE A 218 -6.42 19.54 1.57
CA ILE A 218 -7.58 20.38 1.94
C ILE A 218 -8.49 20.62 0.73
N LYS A 219 -7.92 20.99 -0.42
CA LYS A 219 -8.70 21.22 -1.64
C LYS A 219 -9.50 19.98 -2.03
N LEU A 220 -8.89 18.80 -2.03
CA LEU A 220 -9.58 17.55 -2.35
C LEU A 220 -10.61 17.18 -1.29
N LYS A 221 -10.37 17.45 0.00
CA LYS A 221 -11.35 17.23 1.06
C LYS A 221 -12.59 18.09 0.87
N LEU A 222 -12.42 19.35 0.48
CA LEU A 222 -13.53 20.26 0.21
C LEU A 222 -14.34 19.82 -1.02
N GLU A 223 -13.68 19.29 -2.05
CA GLU A 223 -14.35 18.80 -3.26
C GLU A 223 -14.99 17.41 -3.08
N PHE A 224 -14.35 16.53 -2.30
CA PHE A 224 -14.77 15.14 -2.07
C PHE A 224 -14.83 14.82 -0.57
N PRO A 225 -15.78 15.42 0.18
CA PRO A 225 -15.84 15.34 1.64
C PRO A 225 -16.00 13.90 2.16
N ASP A 226 -16.70 13.04 1.43
CA ASP A 226 -16.95 11.66 1.84
C ASP A 226 -15.81 10.69 1.46
N LEU A 227 -15.00 11.06 0.46
CA LEU A 227 -13.92 10.24 -0.08
C LEU A 227 -12.61 10.45 0.69
N ILE A 228 -12.19 11.71 0.88
CA ILE A 228 -10.93 12.01 1.58
C ILE A 228 -11.13 11.87 3.09
N CYS A 229 -10.51 10.86 3.69
CA CYS A 229 -10.72 10.51 5.10
C CYS A 229 -9.53 10.78 6.02
N GLY A 230 -8.38 11.21 5.48
CA GLY A 230 -7.26 11.67 6.30
C GLY A 230 -5.98 11.93 5.52
N PHE A 231 -4.88 12.03 6.27
CA PHE A 231 -3.55 12.36 5.74
C PHE A 231 -2.46 11.49 6.37
N ASP A 232 -1.44 11.16 5.57
CA ASP A 232 -0.32 10.30 5.96
C ASP A 232 1.03 10.72 5.30
N LEU A 233 2.12 10.40 5.98
CA LEU A 233 3.51 10.53 5.54
C LEU A 233 4.10 9.15 5.26
N VAL A 234 4.43 8.87 4.00
CA VAL A 234 4.91 7.56 3.53
C VAL A 234 6.38 7.56 3.12
N GLY A 235 6.95 6.37 2.94
CA GLY A 235 8.36 6.16 2.55
C GLY A 235 9.25 5.78 3.74
N ALA A 236 10.45 5.29 3.43
CA ALA A 236 11.40 4.74 4.42
C ALA A 236 11.57 5.66 5.63
N GLU A 237 11.24 5.12 6.80
CA GLU A 237 11.13 5.89 8.04
C GLU A 237 12.48 6.32 8.61
N ASP A 238 13.53 5.54 8.39
CA ASP A 238 14.90 5.73 8.85
C ASP A 238 15.70 6.83 8.10
N ARG A 239 14.99 7.69 7.36
CA ARG A 239 15.54 8.81 6.60
C ARG A 239 15.45 10.12 7.40
N PRO A 240 16.16 11.20 7.00
CA PRO A 240 16.34 12.38 7.86
C PRO A 240 15.05 13.07 8.32
N ASN A 241 13.98 12.98 7.53
CA ASN A 241 12.73 13.68 7.76
C ASN A 241 11.75 12.79 8.54
N HIS A 242 11.77 12.94 9.86
CA HIS A 242 10.77 12.43 10.80
C HIS A 242 9.51 13.32 10.78
N ILE A 243 8.42 12.89 11.43
CA ILE A 243 7.15 13.62 11.52
C ILE A 243 7.37 15.03 12.11
N GLY A 244 8.14 15.11 13.20
CA GLY A 244 8.52 16.36 13.87
C GLY A 244 9.25 17.35 12.97
N PHE A 245 9.93 16.91 11.91
CA PHE A 245 10.50 17.82 10.91
C PHE A 245 9.44 18.75 10.31
N TYR A 246 8.21 18.27 10.13
CA TYR A 246 7.09 19.04 9.57
C TYR A 246 6.14 19.63 10.62
N CYS A 247 6.49 19.64 11.91
CA CYS A 247 5.58 19.97 13.01
C CYS A 247 4.78 21.27 12.79
N ASP A 248 5.44 22.39 12.45
CA ASP A 248 4.78 23.68 12.22
C ASP A 248 3.71 23.60 11.11
N LEU A 249 4.00 22.85 10.04
CA LEU A 249 3.09 22.67 8.91
C LEU A 249 1.91 21.77 9.28
N LEU A 250 2.15 20.70 10.04
CA LEU A 250 1.12 19.76 10.46
C LEU A 250 0.15 20.38 11.48
N VAL A 251 0.69 21.16 12.44
CA VAL A 251 -0.14 21.93 13.39
C VAL A 251 -0.92 23.03 12.66
N GLY A 252 -0.27 23.74 11.74
CA GLY A 252 -0.92 24.72 10.87
C GLY A 252 -2.07 24.08 10.06
N PHE A 253 -1.84 22.90 9.50
CA PHE A 253 -2.85 22.14 8.77
C PHE A 253 -4.06 21.76 9.63
N GLN A 254 -3.85 21.26 10.86
CA GLN A 254 -4.95 20.96 11.79
C GLN A 254 -5.76 22.22 12.12
N LYS A 255 -5.07 23.35 12.33
CA LYS A 255 -5.74 24.65 12.55
C LYS A 255 -6.57 25.05 11.33
N THR A 256 -6.02 24.99 10.12
CA THR A 256 -6.76 25.31 8.89
C THR A 256 -7.96 24.38 8.69
N CYS A 257 -7.83 23.08 8.96
CA CYS A 257 -8.95 22.15 8.91
C CYS A 257 -10.07 22.56 9.89
N LYS A 258 -9.71 22.95 11.11
CA LYS A 258 -10.66 23.46 12.11
C LYS A 258 -11.34 24.76 11.66
N ASP A 259 -10.57 25.70 11.12
CA ASP A 259 -11.09 27.00 10.65
C ASP A 259 -12.05 26.83 9.45
N LEU A 260 -11.87 25.77 8.65
CA LEU A 260 -12.72 25.40 7.53
C LEU A 260 -13.86 24.44 7.89
N ASP A 261 -13.98 24.04 9.17
CA ASP A 261 -14.94 23.04 9.66
C ASP A 261 -14.90 21.70 8.90
N ILE A 262 -13.68 21.24 8.57
CA ILE A 262 -13.43 19.93 7.96
C ILE A 262 -12.59 19.05 8.88
N SER A 263 -12.82 17.73 8.80
CA SER A 263 -12.03 16.75 9.54
C SER A 263 -11.11 15.97 8.61
N ILE A 264 -9.79 16.13 8.81
CA ILE A 264 -8.75 15.34 8.15
C ILE A 264 -7.81 14.80 9.25
N PRO A 265 -8.13 13.64 9.86
CA PRO A 265 -7.27 13.04 10.88
C PRO A 265 -5.95 12.53 10.29
N PHE A 266 -4.93 12.47 11.13
CA PHE A 266 -3.65 11.85 10.80
C PHE A 266 -3.67 10.35 11.06
N MET A 267 -3.09 9.59 10.14
CA MET A 267 -2.96 8.13 10.18
C MET A 267 -1.54 7.74 9.74
N PHE A 268 -0.54 8.27 10.45
CA PHE A 268 0.85 8.24 10.03
C PHE A 268 1.46 6.84 10.04
N HIS A 269 2.31 6.53 9.06
CA HIS A 269 3.35 5.51 9.24
C HIS A 269 4.33 5.95 10.33
N ALA A 270 4.44 5.16 11.40
CA ALA A 270 5.40 5.41 12.47
C ALA A 270 5.82 4.11 13.15
N GLY A 271 7.09 4.04 13.56
CA GLY A 271 7.68 2.88 14.20
C GLY A 271 7.95 1.71 13.26
N GLU A 272 7.90 1.87 11.94
CA GLU A 272 8.33 0.86 10.96
C GLU A 272 9.87 0.88 10.84
N THR A 273 10.55 0.50 11.92
CA THR A 273 12.01 0.58 11.98
C THR A 273 12.62 -0.43 12.96
N LEU A 274 13.88 -0.77 12.72
CA LEU A 274 14.71 -1.49 13.67
C LEU A 274 15.32 -0.58 14.74
N LEU A 275 15.31 0.74 14.54
CA LEU A 275 15.87 1.71 15.48
C LEU A 275 15.02 1.81 16.77
N ASP A 276 15.69 1.84 17.91
CA ASP A 276 15.05 1.90 19.25
C ASP A 276 14.43 3.27 19.56
N THR A 277 14.72 4.27 18.73
CA THR A 277 14.35 5.68 18.89
C THR A 277 13.08 6.05 18.12
N GLY A 278 12.44 5.10 17.42
CA GLY A 278 11.20 5.35 16.68
C GLY A 278 11.39 6.15 15.39
N GLY A 279 12.43 5.81 14.63
CA GLY A 279 12.58 6.21 13.22
C GLY A 279 13.75 7.14 12.90
N SER A 280 14.50 7.59 13.90
CA SER A 280 15.63 8.52 13.72
C SER A 280 16.80 8.14 14.61
N SER A 281 18.04 8.26 14.14
CA SER A 281 19.22 8.05 15.02
C SER A 281 19.29 9.02 16.22
N ASN A 282 18.60 10.16 16.16
CA ASN A 282 18.42 11.07 17.29
C ASN A 282 17.14 10.70 18.09
N PRO A 283 17.24 10.36 19.39
CA PRO A 283 16.09 10.04 20.25
C PRO A 283 15.09 11.20 20.43
N ASP A 284 15.52 12.46 20.24
CA ASP A 284 14.62 13.62 20.33
C ASP A 284 13.61 13.67 19.16
N ASN A 285 13.86 12.90 18.09
CA ASN A 285 13.13 12.94 16.83
C ASN A 285 12.35 11.62 16.61
N SER A 286 11.37 11.34 17.48
CA SER A 286 10.66 10.06 17.43
C SER A 286 9.27 10.18 16.79
N ASN A 287 9.07 9.47 15.68
CA ASN A 287 7.79 9.45 14.97
C ASN A 287 6.66 8.88 15.85
N LEU A 288 6.98 7.93 16.74
CA LEU A 288 6.00 7.35 17.65
C LEU A 288 5.51 8.37 18.70
N TYR A 289 6.40 9.26 19.18
CA TYR A 289 6.00 10.33 20.11
C TYR A 289 5.30 11.46 19.37
N ASP A 290 5.82 11.87 18.21
CA ASP A 290 5.21 12.93 17.39
C ASP A 290 3.79 12.55 16.97
N SER A 291 3.55 11.30 16.59
CA SER A 291 2.22 10.83 16.18
C SER A 291 1.21 10.86 17.33
N LEU A 292 1.63 10.56 18.57
CA LEU A 292 0.82 10.71 19.77
C LEU A 292 0.47 12.18 20.03
N LEU A 293 1.47 13.06 19.95
CA LEU A 293 1.30 14.49 20.21
C LEU A 293 0.39 15.15 19.17
N LEU A 294 0.42 14.66 17.93
CA LEU A 294 -0.46 15.10 16.85
C LEU A 294 -1.83 14.40 16.86
N HIS A 295 -2.13 13.59 17.88
CA HIS A 295 -3.41 12.90 18.05
C HIS A 295 -3.81 12.02 16.86
N CYS A 296 -2.84 11.27 16.31
CA CYS A 296 -3.11 10.30 15.25
C CYS A 296 -4.21 9.32 15.67
N LYS A 297 -5.08 8.99 14.72
CA LYS A 297 -6.17 8.03 14.97
C LYS A 297 -5.71 6.59 14.80
N ARG A 298 -4.80 6.37 13.87
CA ARG A 298 -4.16 5.07 13.61
C ARG A 298 -2.70 5.27 13.27
N ILE A 299 -1.92 4.22 13.44
CA ILE A 299 -0.50 4.19 13.13
C ILE A 299 -0.23 3.03 12.17
N GLY A 300 0.33 3.36 11.00
CA GLY A 300 0.88 2.36 10.09
C GLY A 300 2.04 1.64 10.77
N HIS A 301 1.96 0.31 10.86
CA HIS A 301 2.91 -0.59 11.50
C HIS A 301 2.97 -0.49 13.04
N GLY A 302 3.65 0.53 13.59
CA GLY A 302 3.97 0.56 15.03
C GLY A 302 4.94 -0.54 15.48
N TYR A 303 5.76 -1.06 14.57
CA TYR A 303 6.61 -2.25 14.78
C TYR A 303 7.55 -2.11 15.99
N SER A 304 8.19 -0.95 16.17
CA SER A 304 9.13 -0.69 17.28
C SER A 304 8.46 -0.23 18.58
N LEU A 305 7.13 -0.12 18.66
CA LEU A 305 6.42 0.49 19.79
C LEU A 305 6.68 -0.23 21.13
N LEU A 306 6.91 -1.55 21.12
CA LEU A 306 7.21 -2.33 22.33
C LEU A 306 8.47 -1.87 23.08
N LYS A 307 9.35 -1.13 22.41
CA LYS A 307 10.56 -0.55 23.01
C LYS A 307 10.24 0.69 23.88
N HIS A 308 8.99 1.16 23.85
CA HIS A 308 8.53 2.38 24.53
C HIS A 308 7.33 2.08 25.46
N PRO A 309 7.53 1.38 26.60
CA PRO A 309 6.43 0.93 27.46
C PRO A 309 5.56 2.06 28.01
N LEU A 310 6.14 3.23 28.32
CA LEU A 310 5.36 4.40 28.75
C LEU A 310 4.47 4.95 27.62
N LEU A 311 4.93 4.82 26.37
CA LEU A 311 4.21 5.30 25.20
C LEU A 311 3.02 4.40 24.88
N ILE A 312 3.14 3.09 25.10
CA ILE A 312 2.03 2.12 24.97
C ILE A 312 0.83 2.55 25.81
N GLU A 313 1.05 2.93 27.07
CA GLU A 313 -0.04 3.38 27.95
C GLU A 313 -0.71 4.66 27.43
N LYS A 314 0.05 5.56 26.80
CA LYS A 314 -0.49 6.75 26.15
C LYS A 314 -1.28 6.44 24.88
N TYR A 315 -0.82 5.49 24.07
CA TYR A 315 -1.54 5.03 22.88
C TYR A 315 -2.88 4.40 23.25
N LYS A 316 -2.90 3.57 24.31
CA LYS A 316 -4.13 2.99 24.86
C LYS A 316 -5.09 4.06 25.35
N GLN A 317 -4.60 5.04 26.12
CA GLN A 317 -5.41 6.16 26.61
C GLN A 317 -6.04 6.99 25.48
N GLN A 318 -5.33 7.17 24.37
CA GLN A 318 -5.84 7.87 23.18
C GLN A 318 -6.60 6.96 22.20
N ASN A 319 -6.77 5.67 22.51
CA ASN A 319 -7.39 4.67 21.65
C ASN A 319 -6.80 4.64 20.23
N ILE A 320 -5.48 4.72 20.12
CA ILE A 320 -4.75 4.67 18.85
C ILE A 320 -4.62 3.21 18.42
N CYS A 321 -5.07 2.91 17.21
CA CYS A 321 -4.98 1.57 16.63
C CYS A 321 -3.73 1.40 15.75
N LEU A 322 -3.09 0.24 15.83
CA LEU A 322 -1.98 -0.14 14.95
C LEU A 322 -2.48 -0.90 13.72
N GLU A 323 -1.95 -0.57 12.55
CA GLU A 323 -2.20 -1.28 11.29
C GLU A 323 -1.00 -2.19 11.01
N LEU A 324 -1.11 -3.45 11.41
CA LEU A 324 -0.03 -4.42 11.28
C LEU A 324 0.01 -4.97 9.85
N CYS A 325 1.21 -5.05 9.28
CA CYS A 325 1.44 -5.59 7.94
C CYS A 325 2.56 -6.65 7.99
N PRO A 326 2.33 -7.83 8.61
CA PRO A 326 3.39 -8.80 8.84
C PRO A 326 4.17 -9.24 7.60
N ILE A 327 3.52 -9.46 6.45
CA ILE A 327 4.24 -9.83 5.21
C ILE A 327 5.18 -8.70 4.77
N SER A 328 4.70 -7.44 4.80
CA SER A 328 5.55 -6.27 4.52
C SER A 328 6.77 -6.23 5.45
N ASN A 329 6.55 -6.42 6.75
CA ASN A 329 7.63 -6.39 7.74
C ASN A 329 8.63 -7.56 7.58
N GLU A 330 8.20 -8.72 7.11
CA GLU A 330 9.11 -9.83 6.76
C GLU A 330 9.92 -9.51 5.50
N LEU A 331 9.24 -9.17 4.41
CA LEU A 331 9.89 -8.96 3.11
C LEU A 331 10.78 -7.72 3.08
N LEU A 332 10.50 -6.71 3.92
CA LEU A 332 11.35 -5.52 4.09
C LEU A 332 12.41 -5.70 5.20
N HIS A 333 12.59 -6.93 5.70
CA HIS A 333 13.64 -7.32 6.64
C HIS A 333 13.56 -6.60 8.01
N LEU A 334 12.36 -6.27 8.47
CA LEU A 334 12.14 -5.85 9.86
C LEU A 334 12.00 -7.06 10.79
N SER A 335 11.39 -8.14 10.30
CA SER A 335 11.23 -9.41 11.02
C SER A 335 11.76 -10.56 10.18
N GLY A 336 12.42 -11.55 10.80
CA GLY A 336 12.95 -12.70 10.06
C GLY A 336 11.87 -13.71 9.66
N ASN A 337 10.76 -13.75 10.38
CA ASN A 337 9.53 -14.48 10.06
C ASN A 337 8.43 -14.05 11.03
N ILE A 338 7.19 -14.46 10.75
CA ILE A 338 6.04 -14.14 11.58
C ILE A 338 6.15 -14.52 13.06
N ARG A 339 6.87 -15.58 13.44
CA ARG A 339 7.04 -15.97 14.86
C ARG A 339 7.91 -15.00 15.64
N GLN A 340 8.70 -14.19 14.93
CA GLN A 340 9.52 -13.11 15.49
C GLN A 340 8.82 -11.75 15.42
N HIS A 341 7.66 -11.66 14.77
CA HIS A 341 6.91 -10.42 14.67
C HIS A 341 6.34 -10.00 16.04
N PRO A 342 6.39 -8.72 16.43
CA PRO A 342 5.96 -8.24 17.75
C PRO A 342 4.44 -8.26 17.99
N PHE A 343 3.64 -8.79 17.07
CA PHE A 343 2.17 -8.66 17.17
C PHE A 343 1.59 -9.33 18.42
N PRO A 344 2.06 -10.51 18.87
CA PRO A 344 1.50 -11.13 20.07
C PRO A 344 1.70 -10.27 21.31
N GLN A 345 2.87 -9.65 21.43
CA GLN A 345 3.22 -8.79 22.55
C GLN A 345 2.47 -7.46 22.48
N LEU A 346 2.27 -6.89 21.29
CA LEU A 346 1.44 -5.69 21.10
C LEU A 346 0.00 -5.94 21.56
N LEU A 347 -0.59 -7.07 21.15
CA LEU A 347 -1.92 -7.51 21.59
C LEU A 347 -1.96 -7.75 23.09
N ALA A 348 -0.98 -8.47 23.65
CA ALA A 348 -0.89 -8.75 25.09
C ALA A 348 -0.71 -7.47 25.93
N ALA A 349 -0.10 -6.42 25.37
CA ALA A 349 0.01 -5.11 26.01
C ALA A 349 -1.33 -4.33 26.03
N GLY A 350 -2.36 -4.84 25.36
CA GLY A 350 -3.70 -4.26 25.30
C GLY A 350 -3.86 -3.18 24.22
N LEU A 351 -3.03 -3.21 23.18
CA LEU A 351 -3.17 -2.31 22.03
C LEU A 351 -4.16 -2.87 21.01
N HIS A 352 -5.04 -2.01 20.50
CA HIS A 352 -5.90 -2.35 19.38
C HIS A 352 -5.06 -2.47 18.11
N CYS A 353 -5.18 -3.60 17.43
CA CYS A 353 -4.44 -3.87 16.19
C CYS A 353 -5.40 -4.29 15.08
N THR A 354 -5.06 -3.98 13.84
CA THR A 354 -5.73 -4.42 12.63
C THR A 354 -4.70 -5.07 11.71
N LEU A 355 -5.15 -5.85 10.74
CA LEU A 355 -4.31 -6.39 9.68
C LEU A 355 -4.56 -5.64 8.39
N SER A 356 -3.48 -5.34 7.66
CA SER A 356 -3.52 -4.73 6.33
C SER A 356 -2.46 -5.37 5.45
N ALA A 357 -2.75 -5.52 4.16
CA ALA A 357 -1.85 -6.16 3.20
C ALA A 357 -0.77 -5.20 2.66
N ASP A 358 -0.85 -3.91 3.01
CA ASP A 358 0.08 -2.86 2.60
C ASP A 358 0.24 -2.78 1.06
N ASN A 359 1.29 -3.37 0.48
CA ASN A 359 1.58 -3.36 -0.96
C ASN A 359 1.58 -4.77 -1.57
N PRO A 360 0.46 -5.51 -1.54
CA PRO A 360 0.43 -6.95 -1.87
C PRO A 360 0.93 -7.26 -3.28
N SER A 361 0.64 -6.39 -4.26
CA SER A 361 1.08 -6.56 -5.65
C SER A 361 2.60 -6.50 -5.82
N LEU A 362 3.32 -5.72 -4.98
CA LEU A 362 4.77 -5.62 -5.02
C LEU A 362 5.44 -6.80 -4.30
N PHE A 363 4.75 -7.45 -3.37
CA PHE A 363 5.33 -8.48 -2.51
C PHE A 363 5.32 -9.89 -3.10
N ARG A 364 4.36 -10.22 -3.97
CA ARG A 364 4.21 -11.59 -4.47
C ARG A 364 4.00 -11.71 -5.98
N GLY A 365 3.86 -10.58 -6.68
CA GLY A 365 3.27 -10.58 -8.01
C GLY A 365 1.78 -10.95 -7.94
N ALA A 366 0.92 -10.17 -8.57
CA ALA A 366 -0.51 -10.50 -8.59
C ALA A 366 -0.74 -11.68 -9.54
N THR A 367 -1.12 -12.84 -9.02
CA THR A 367 -1.80 -13.85 -9.85
C THR A 367 -3.28 -13.47 -9.95
N LYS A 368 -3.97 -13.93 -11.01
CA LYS A 368 -5.38 -13.59 -11.26
C LYS A 368 -6.31 -13.89 -10.08
N ASP A 369 -5.91 -14.86 -9.25
CA ASP A 369 -6.64 -15.33 -8.07
C ASP A 369 -5.94 -15.01 -6.73
N SER A 370 -4.96 -14.08 -6.73
CA SER A 370 -4.23 -13.74 -5.51
C SER A 370 -5.17 -13.05 -4.50
N LEU A 371 -5.26 -13.64 -3.30
CA LEU A 371 -5.78 -12.98 -2.11
C LEU A 371 -4.73 -12.00 -1.56
N SER A 372 -5.12 -11.05 -0.72
CA SER A 372 -4.18 -10.10 -0.12
C SER A 372 -4.25 -10.16 1.40
N LEU A 373 -5.37 -9.71 1.98
CA LEU A 373 -5.60 -9.68 3.42
C LEU A 373 -5.70 -11.10 4.01
N SER A 374 -6.26 -12.09 3.30
CA SER A 374 -6.28 -13.47 3.80
C SER A 374 -4.88 -14.02 4.08
N PHE A 375 -3.86 -13.61 3.32
CA PHE A 375 -2.49 -14.03 3.61
C PHE A 375 -1.92 -13.38 4.88
N GLU A 376 -2.29 -12.14 5.18
CA GLU A 376 -1.93 -11.51 6.46
C GLU A 376 -2.61 -12.24 7.63
N PHE A 377 -3.89 -12.60 7.49
CA PHE A 377 -4.57 -13.43 8.50
C PHE A 377 -3.88 -14.78 8.64
N TYR A 378 -3.51 -15.44 7.54
CA TYR A 378 -2.77 -16.70 7.58
C TYR A 378 -1.46 -16.57 8.35
N GLN A 379 -0.67 -15.51 8.10
CA GLN A 379 0.55 -15.26 8.86
C GLN A 379 0.26 -15.24 10.36
N VAL A 380 -0.67 -14.40 10.80
CA VAL A 380 -0.96 -14.24 12.23
C VAL A 380 -1.52 -15.55 12.83
N MET A 381 -2.33 -16.31 12.09
CA MET A 381 -2.83 -17.65 12.49
C MET A 381 -1.70 -18.64 12.77
N VAL A 382 -0.68 -18.71 11.91
CA VAL A 382 0.44 -19.67 12.08
C VAL A 382 1.58 -19.11 12.95
N GLY A 383 1.61 -17.79 13.12
CA GLY A 383 2.66 -17.07 13.84
C GLY A 383 2.58 -17.21 15.35
N ASP A 384 1.37 -17.29 15.90
CA ASP A 384 1.14 -17.56 17.32
C ASP A 384 -0.04 -18.50 17.52
N THR A 385 0.27 -19.76 17.84
CA THR A 385 -0.71 -20.83 18.06
C THR A 385 -1.60 -20.60 19.28
N ARG A 386 -1.30 -19.60 20.14
CA ARG A 386 -2.16 -19.22 21.26
C ARG A 386 -3.35 -18.37 20.81
N MET A 387 -3.25 -17.73 19.63
CA MET A 387 -4.33 -16.93 19.11
C MET A 387 -5.44 -17.84 18.58
N SER A 388 -6.61 -17.76 19.20
CA SER A 388 -7.78 -18.52 18.80
C SER A 388 -8.65 -17.75 17.79
N VAL A 389 -9.72 -18.40 17.34
CA VAL A 389 -10.76 -17.80 16.50
C VAL A 389 -11.33 -16.49 17.09
N HIS A 390 -11.28 -16.32 18.41
CA HIS A 390 -11.68 -15.08 19.08
C HIS A 390 -10.73 -13.92 18.74
N GLY A 391 -9.42 -14.16 18.72
CA GLY A 391 -8.43 -13.15 18.35
C GLY A 391 -8.60 -12.71 16.90
N TRP A 392 -8.85 -13.66 15.99
CA TRP A 392 -9.09 -13.35 14.57
C TRP A 392 -10.34 -12.48 14.39
N LYS A 393 -11.42 -12.83 15.10
CA LYS A 393 -12.65 -12.02 15.13
C LYS A 393 -12.38 -10.61 15.64
N GLN A 394 -11.62 -10.49 16.72
CA GLN A 394 -11.33 -9.21 17.36
C GLN A 394 -10.52 -8.27 16.46
N LEU A 395 -9.54 -8.79 15.70
CA LEU A 395 -8.79 -8.02 14.69
C LEU A 395 -9.73 -7.46 13.61
N ALA A 396 -10.69 -8.26 13.14
CA ALA A 396 -11.69 -7.82 12.17
C ALA A 396 -12.68 -6.80 12.77
N GLN A 397 -13.13 -6.98 14.02
CA GLN A 397 -13.98 -6.01 14.69
C GLN A 397 -13.27 -4.66 14.90
N TRP A 398 -11.98 -4.68 15.25
CA TRP A 398 -11.18 -3.46 15.39
C TRP A 398 -11.02 -2.72 14.06
N SER A 399 -10.95 -3.42 12.93
CA SER A 399 -10.88 -2.75 11.62
C SER A 399 -12.13 -1.93 11.34
N ILE A 400 -13.31 -2.43 11.75
CA ILE A 400 -14.58 -1.68 11.68
C ILE A 400 -14.60 -0.54 12.69
N GLN A 401 -14.25 -0.79 13.95
CA GLN A 401 -14.31 0.21 15.03
C GLN A 401 -13.42 1.44 14.74
N HIS A 402 -12.22 1.20 14.19
CA HIS A 402 -11.22 2.22 13.89
C HIS A 402 -11.29 2.78 12.46
N SER A 403 -12.21 2.28 11.64
CA SER A 403 -12.49 2.82 10.30
C SER A 403 -13.03 4.25 10.34
N ARG A 404 -12.91 4.95 9.22
CA ARG A 404 -13.46 6.28 8.94
C ARG A 404 -14.82 6.25 8.26
N LEU A 405 -15.54 5.15 8.46
CA LEU A 405 -16.97 5.10 8.35
C LEU A 405 -17.62 5.99 9.42
N SER A 406 -18.80 6.53 9.10
CA SER A 406 -19.68 7.20 10.06
C SER A 406 -20.11 6.24 11.17
N GLU A 407 -20.72 6.76 12.24
CA GLU A 407 -21.23 5.91 13.31
C GLU A 407 -22.29 4.92 12.81
N GLU A 408 -23.22 5.38 11.97
CA GLU A 408 -24.28 4.53 11.40
C GLU A 408 -23.72 3.49 10.43
N GLU A 409 -22.79 3.87 9.55
CA GLU A 409 -22.10 2.92 8.68
C GLU A 409 -21.32 1.87 9.49
N ARG A 410 -20.68 2.25 10.61
CA ARG A 410 -19.99 1.27 11.49
C ARG A 410 -20.97 0.32 12.17
N LYS A 411 -22.15 0.79 12.59
CA LYS A 411 -23.22 -0.08 13.14
C LYS A 411 -23.69 -1.08 12.08
N GLN A 412 -23.91 -0.62 10.85
CA GLN A 412 -24.28 -1.48 9.73
C GLN A 412 -23.17 -2.49 9.39
N ALA A 413 -21.91 -2.03 9.33
CA ALA A 413 -20.75 -2.88 9.05
C ALA A 413 -20.60 -3.98 10.10
N MET A 414 -20.79 -3.63 11.38
CA MET A 414 -20.75 -4.60 12.47
C MET A 414 -21.90 -5.61 12.37
N ALA A 415 -23.11 -5.18 11.99
CA ALA A 415 -24.24 -6.09 11.81
C ALA A 415 -24.00 -7.09 10.67
N ILE A 416 -23.50 -6.61 9.52
CA ILE A 416 -23.11 -7.47 8.38
C ILE A 416 -22.02 -8.45 8.82
N PHE A 417 -20.96 -7.95 9.47
CA PHE A 417 -19.86 -8.78 9.97
C PHE A 417 -20.34 -9.86 10.94
N GLU A 418 -21.18 -9.54 11.93
CA GLU A 418 -21.65 -10.50 12.92
C GLU A 418 -22.55 -11.59 12.33
N ARG A 419 -23.34 -11.25 11.29
CA ARG A 419 -24.08 -12.24 10.50
C ARG A 419 -23.12 -13.15 9.74
N ASP A 420 -22.27 -12.58 8.89
CA ASP A 420 -21.37 -13.35 8.02
C ASP A 420 -20.37 -14.19 8.83
N TRP A 421 -19.96 -13.71 10.00
CA TRP A 421 -19.11 -14.45 10.93
C TRP A 421 -19.82 -15.66 11.52
N ARG A 422 -21.12 -15.54 11.87
CA ARG A 422 -21.92 -16.66 12.34
C ARG A 422 -22.06 -17.72 11.26
N ASP A 423 -22.42 -17.30 10.05
CA ASP A 423 -22.57 -18.19 8.89
C ASP A 423 -21.24 -18.91 8.60
N PHE A 424 -20.11 -18.20 8.71
CA PHE A 424 -18.77 -18.78 8.62
C PHE A 424 -18.53 -19.86 9.70
N CYS A 425 -18.82 -19.56 10.96
CA CYS A 425 -18.65 -20.54 12.05
C CYS A 425 -19.54 -21.78 11.87
N GLU A 426 -20.82 -21.59 11.49
CA GLU A 426 -21.75 -22.68 11.20
C GLU A 426 -21.24 -23.55 10.04
N TRP A 427 -20.76 -22.93 8.96
CA TRP A 427 -20.15 -23.64 7.84
C TRP A 427 -18.91 -24.43 8.26
N VAL A 428 -18.02 -23.86 9.08
CA VAL A 428 -16.82 -24.57 9.57
C VAL A 428 -17.21 -25.81 10.37
N VAL A 429 -18.17 -25.70 11.30
CA VAL A 429 -18.63 -26.83 12.10
C VAL A 429 -19.30 -27.89 11.22
N ALA A 430 -20.18 -27.49 10.31
CA ALA A 430 -20.87 -28.41 9.42
C ALA A 430 -19.92 -29.14 8.45
N THR A 431 -18.86 -28.47 8.00
CA THR A 431 -17.91 -29.01 7.00
C THR A 431 -16.81 -29.86 7.65
N TYR A 432 -16.26 -29.41 8.78
CA TYR A 432 -15.05 -29.97 9.38
C TYR A 432 -15.27 -30.60 10.76
N GLY A 433 -16.50 -30.58 11.30
CA GLY A 433 -16.81 -31.10 12.64
C GLY A 433 -16.43 -32.57 12.82
N GLU A 434 -16.81 -33.44 11.87
CA GLU A 434 -16.45 -34.86 11.93
C GLU A 434 -14.94 -35.12 11.86
N GLU A 435 -14.21 -34.29 11.10
CA GLU A 435 -12.75 -34.39 11.02
C GLU A 435 -12.12 -33.94 12.34
N ALA A 436 -12.62 -32.84 12.92
CA ALA A 436 -12.18 -32.33 14.20
C ALA A 436 -12.37 -33.34 15.34
N ASP A 437 -13.49 -34.07 15.36
CA ASP A 437 -13.76 -35.12 16.35
C ASP A 437 -12.77 -36.30 16.29
N ARG A 438 -12.14 -36.51 15.12
CA ARG A 438 -11.11 -37.56 14.91
C ARG A 438 -9.70 -37.08 15.25
N LEU A 439 -9.49 -35.77 15.39
CA LEU A 439 -8.19 -35.26 15.80
C LEU A 439 -7.89 -35.69 17.23
N PRO A 440 -6.66 -36.12 17.55
CA PRO A 440 -6.29 -36.42 18.92
C PRO A 440 -6.52 -35.18 19.77
N ALA A 441 -7.18 -35.35 20.92
CA ALA A 441 -7.43 -34.26 21.85
C ALA A 441 -6.13 -33.47 22.07
N LEU A 442 -6.13 -32.19 21.69
CA LEU A 442 -5.02 -31.29 21.89
C LEU A 442 -4.71 -31.29 23.39
N ARG A 443 -3.61 -31.90 23.79
CA ARG A 443 -3.03 -31.74 25.12
C ARG A 443 -2.48 -30.31 25.18
N LEU A 444 -3.35 -29.36 25.53
CA LEU A 444 -2.99 -27.97 25.81
C LEU A 444 -2.13 -27.89 27.08
#